data_AF-A0A100VQ61-F1
#
_entry.id   AF-A0A100VQ61-F1
#
_cell.length_a   1.000
_cell.length_b   1.000
_cell.length_c   1.000
_cell.angle_alpha   90.00
_cell.angle_beta   90.00
_cell.angle_gamma   90.00
#
_symmetry.space_group_name_H-M   'P 1'
#
loop_
_entity.id
_entity.type
_entity.pdbx_description
1 polymer ?
#
loop_
_entity_poly.entity_id
_entity_poly.type
_entity_poly.pdbx_seq_one_letter_code
_entity_poly.pdbx_strand_id
1 'polypeptide(L)'
;MKISEVANHVNLPISTIRYYEKIGIIPDEHMLRDHNNYRIYAESIIQHLEVVKQCVAVGFSIHEIQSMISKDGFSSKDQASIIQAKISEIEEAQKQLEHSKQNLYEILKSDITCEDGFGKY
;
A
#
# COMPACT_ATOMS: atom_id res chain seq x y z
N MET A 1 -18.58 13.27 -9.15
CA MET A 1 -18.20 13.69 -7.78
C MET A 1 -17.04 14.67 -7.82
N LYS A 2 -16.98 15.64 -6.91
CA LYS A 2 -15.80 16.53 -6.77
C LYS A 2 -14.68 15.81 -6.01
N ILE A 3 -13.43 16.28 -6.15
CA ILE A 3 -12.27 15.68 -5.45
C ILE A 3 -12.45 15.64 -3.93
N SER A 4 -13.14 16.62 -3.35
CA SER A 4 -13.44 16.69 -1.91
C SER A 4 -14.40 15.59 -1.46
N GLU A 5 -15.39 15.24 -2.29
CA GLU A 5 -16.31 14.15 -2.01
C GLU A 5 -15.57 12.82 -2.07
N VAL A 6 -14.76 12.60 -3.11
CA VAL A 6 -13.93 11.40 -3.24
C VAL A 6 -13.01 11.25 -2.03
N ALA A 7 -12.29 12.30 -1.64
CA ALA A 7 -11.42 12.34 -0.46
C ALA A 7 -12.14 11.89 0.82
N ASN A 8 -13.36 12.36 1.04
CA ASN A 8 -14.16 11.99 2.18
C ASN A 8 -14.60 10.52 2.13
N HIS A 9 -15.00 10.02 0.95
CA HIS A 9 -15.43 8.63 0.78
C HIS A 9 -14.31 7.62 1.03
N VAL A 10 -13.12 7.83 0.43
CA VAL A 10 -12.00 6.88 0.56
C VAL A 10 -11.13 7.13 1.80
N ASN A 11 -11.46 8.19 2.55
CA ASN A 11 -10.69 8.70 3.69
C ASN A 11 -9.20 8.88 3.32
N LEU A 12 -8.96 9.65 2.26
CA LEU A 12 -7.62 10.04 1.80
C LEU A 12 -7.52 11.57 1.71
N PRO A 13 -6.37 12.16 2.05
CA PRO A 13 -6.13 13.57 1.79
C PRO A 13 -6.29 13.90 0.31
N ILE A 14 -6.85 15.08 0.02
CA ILE A 14 -6.95 15.60 -1.36
C ILE A 14 -5.57 15.65 -2.03
N SER A 15 -4.51 15.96 -1.28
CA SER A 15 -3.13 15.95 -1.78
C SER A 15 -2.70 14.57 -2.27
N THR A 16 -3.09 13.50 -1.58
CA THR A 16 -2.80 12.12 -1.98
C THR A 16 -3.52 11.76 -3.28
N ILE A 17 -4.79 12.13 -3.42
CA ILE A 17 -5.55 11.90 -4.66
C ILE A 17 -4.92 12.65 -5.82
N ARG A 18 -4.52 13.92 -5.61
CA ARG A 18 -3.78 14.71 -6.63
C ARG A 18 -2.43 14.10 -6.98
N TYR A 19 -1.75 13.53 -5.99
CA TYR A 19 -0.49 12.83 -6.21
C TYR A 19 -0.72 11.60 -7.08
N TYR A 20 -1.70 10.76 -6.77
CA TYR A 20 -2.07 9.58 -7.56
C TYR A 20 -2.51 9.93 -8.99
N GLU A 21 -3.23 11.04 -9.16
CA GLU A 21 -3.53 11.60 -10.49
C GLU A 21 -2.24 11.96 -11.25
N LYS A 22 -1.32 12.69 -10.61
CA LYS A 22 -0.07 13.14 -11.24
C LYS A 22 0.80 11.98 -11.73
N ILE A 23 0.83 10.87 -11.00
CA ILE A 23 1.65 9.71 -11.34
C ILE A 23 0.88 8.65 -12.16
N GLY A 24 -0.36 8.93 -12.57
CA GLY A 24 -1.13 8.02 -13.43
C GLY A 24 -1.66 6.77 -12.72
N ILE A 25 -1.73 6.76 -11.38
CA ILE A 25 -2.46 5.71 -10.64
C ILE A 25 -3.96 5.85 -10.85
N ILE A 26 -4.46 7.06 -11.08
CA ILE A 26 -5.85 7.32 -11.43
C ILE A 26 -5.93 7.41 -12.95
N PRO A 27 -6.51 6.41 -13.64
CA PRO A 27 -6.68 6.47 -15.09
C PRO A 27 -7.63 7.59 -15.50
N ASP A 28 -7.38 8.18 -16.67
CA ASP A 28 -8.20 9.26 -17.23
C ASP A 28 -9.67 8.87 -17.41
N GLU A 29 -10.00 7.59 -17.57
CA GLU A 29 -11.39 7.11 -17.70
C GLU A 29 -12.23 7.34 -16.44
N HIS A 30 -11.60 7.48 -15.27
CA HIS A 30 -12.28 7.84 -14.04
C HIS A 30 -12.45 9.36 -13.86
N MET A 31 -11.93 10.16 -14.79
CA MET A 31 -11.96 11.61 -14.77
C MET A 31 -12.72 12.15 -15.98
N LEU A 32 -13.73 12.97 -15.71
CA LEU A 32 -14.47 13.69 -16.74
C LEU A 32 -14.38 15.19 -16.47
N ARG A 33 -14.74 15.97 -17.49
CA ARG A 33 -14.94 17.41 -17.37
C ARG A 33 -16.43 17.69 -17.46
N ASP A 34 -16.94 18.49 -16.53
CA ASP A 34 -18.32 18.96 -16.59
C ASP A 34 -18.49 20.08 -17.65
N HIS A 35 -19.73 20.53 -17.84
CA HIS A 35 -20.06 21.62 -18.78
C HIS A 35 -19.36 22.95 -18.46
N ASN A 36 -18.91 23.14 -17.23
CA ASN A 36 -18.18 24.31 -16.76
C ASN A 36 -16.66 24.09 -16.72
N ASN A 37 -16.19 23.00 -17.34
CA ASN A 37 -14.79 22.61 -17.44
C ASN A 37 -14.11 22.25 -16.09
N TYR A 38 -14.90 21.97 -15.03
CA TYR A 38 -14.40 21.43 -13.77
C TYR A 38 -14.15 19.93 -13.88
N ARG A 39 -13.10 19.46 -13.18
CA ARG A 39 -12.84 18.02 -13.04
C ARG A 39 -13.88 17.38 -12.12
N ILE A 40 -14.50 16.33 -12.64
CA ILE A 40 -15.40 15.46 -11.91
C ILE A 40 -14.88 14.03 -12.00
N TYR A 41 -15.01 13.29 -10.91
CA TYR A 41 -14.64 11.88 -10.85
C TYR A 41 -15.88 11.01 -10.98
N ALA A 42 -15.75 9.91 -11.70
CA ALA A 42 -16.75 8.85 -11.77
C ALA A 42 -16.81 8.09 -10.43
N GLU A 43 -17.96 7.55 -10.05
CA GLU A 43 -18.12 6.82 -8.79
C GLU A 43 -17.23 5.56 -8.70
N SER A 44 -16.91 4.96 -9.85
CA SER A 44 -15.97 3.83 -9.96
C SER A 44 -14.57 4.13 -9.42
N ILE A 45 -14.20 5.42 -9.27
CA ILE A 45 -12.92 5.80 -8.67
C ILE A 45 -12.79 5.37 -7.22
N ILE A 46 -13.91 5.25 -6.49
CA ILE A 46 -13.91 4.92 -5.05
C ILE A 46 -13.36 3.51 -4.89
N GLN A 47 -13.93 2.54 -5.61
CA GLN A 47 -13.48 1.15 -5.59
C GLN A 47 -12.02 1.03 -6.03
N HIS A 48 -11.62 1.76 -7.07
CA HIS A 48 -10.23 1.78 -7.54
C HIS A 48 -9.25 2.28 -6.46
N LEU A 49 -9.56 3.42 -5.83
CA LEU A 49 -8.73 3.99 -4.77
C LEU A 49 -8.71 3.15 -3.49
N GLU A 50 -9.79 2.42 -3.19
CA GLU A 50 -9.81 1.44 -2.10
C GLU A 50 -8.84 0.28 -2.35
N VAL A 51 -8.80 -0.27 -3.57
CA VAL A 51 -7.84 -1.31 -3.94
C VAL A 51 -6.41 -0.78 -3.84
N VAL A 52 -6.13 0.41 -4.40
CA VAL A 52 -4.82 1.06 -4.28
C VAL A 52 -4.42 1.23 -2.81
N LYS A 53 -5.34 1.68 -1.96
CA LYS A 53 -5.10 1.85 -0.53
C LYS A 53 -4.77 0.53 0.17
N GLN A 54 -5.45 -0.57 -0.19
CA GLN A 54 -5.14 -1.90 0.32
C GLN A 54 -3.76 -2.37 -0.12
N CYS A 55 -3.39 -2.18 -1.38
CA CYS A 55 -2.05 -2.54 -1.87
C CYS A 55 -0.95 -1.78 -1.11
N VAL A 56 -1.11 -0.47 -0.91
CA VAL A 56 -0.15 0.32 -0.11
C VAL A 56 -0.07 -0.20 1.33
N ALA A 57 -1.21 -0.55 1.95
CA ALA A 57 -1.24 -1.08 3.31
C ALA A 57 -0.55 -2.45 3.47
N VAL A 58 -0.57 -3.28 2.41
CA VAL A 58 0.11 -4.58 2.36
C VAL A 58 1.62 -4.43 2.13
N GLY A 59 2.10 -3.23 1.77
CA GLY A 59 3.52 -2.95 1.56
C GLY A 59 3.96 -2.96 0.09
N PHE A 60 3.02 -2.88 -0.85
CA PHE A 60 3.39 -2.54 -2.23
C PHE A 60 3.85 -1.08 -2.30
N SER A 61 4.95 -0.87 -2.99
CA SER A 61 5.40 0.45 -3.38
C SER A 61 4.44 1.06 -4.40
N ILE A 62 4.39 2.40 -4.42
CA ILE A 62 3.62 3.17 -5.39
C ILE A 62 4.02 2.83 -6.84
N HIS A 63 5.30 2.49 -7.08
CA HIS A 63 5.78 2.12 -8.41
C HIS A 63 5.27 0.74 -8.84
N GLU A 64 5.28 -0.26 -7.94
CA GLU A 64 4.70 -1.58 -8.22
C GLU A 64 3.21 -1.46 -8.56
N ILE A 65 2.46 -0.66 -7.78
CA ILE A 65 1.03 -0.40 -8.02
C ILE A 65 0.81 0.27 -9.39
N GLN A 66 1.62 1.28 -9.72
CA GLN A 66 1.54 1.98 -11.02
C GLN A 66 1.79 1.01 -12.19
N SER A 67 2.78 0.13 -12.06
CA SER A 67 3.08 -0.87 -13.10
C SER A 67 1.97 -1.92 -13.25
N MET A 68 1.26 -2.25 -12.17
CA MET A 68 0.11 -3.17 -12.21
C MET A 68 -1.14 -2.56 -12.86
N ILE A 69 -1.33 -1.24 -12.76
CA ILE A 69 -2.52 -0.53 -13.25
C ILE A 69 -2.39 -0.08 -14.72
N SER A 70 -1.17 0.16 -15.19
CA SER A 70 -0.94 0.71 -16.53
C SER A 70 -1.50 -0.22 -17.62
N LYS A 71 -2.25 0.32 -18.60
CA LYS A 71 -2.87 -0.46 -19.70
C LYS A 71 -1.86 -1.17 -20.62
N ASP A 72 -0.63 -0.65 -20.69
CA ASP A 72 0.51 -1.28 -21.36
C ASP A 72 1.35 -2.15 -20.40
N GLY A 73 0.92 -2.26 -19.15
CA GLY A 73 1.63 -2.88 -18.04
C GLY A 73 1.15 -4.30 -17.77
N PHE A 74 2.12 -5.22 -17.81
CA PHE A 74 2.08 -6.60 -17.32
C PHE A 74 0.91 -7.48 -17.80
N SER A 75 1.25 -8.61 -18.43
CA SER A 75 0.28 -9.68 -18.67
C SER A 75 -0.36 -10.09 -17.34
N SER A 76 -1.58 -10.62 -17.36
CA SER A 76 -2.22 -11.19 -16.15
C SER A 76 -1.30 -12.18 -15.42
N LYS A 77 -0.41 -12.85 -16.15
CA LYS A 77 0.63 -13.72 -15.60
C LYS A 77 1.68 -12.96 -14.79
N ASP A 78 2.15 -11.83 -15.28
CA ASP A 78 3.19 -11.03 -14.62
C ASP A 78 2.63 -10.35 -13.36
N GLN A 79 1.39 -9.89 -13.40
CA GLN A 79 0.68 -9.37 -12.22
C GLN A 79 0.57 -10.43 -11.12
N ALA A 80 0.21 -11.67 -11.48
CA ALA A 80 0.16 -12.78 -10.54
C ALA A 80 1.55 -13.07 -9.93
N SER A 81 2.62 -12.99 -10.73
CA SER A 81 3.99 -13.17 -10.24
C SER A 81 4.42 -12.09 -9.25
N ILE A 82 4.05 -10.82 -9.48
CA ILE A 82 4.34 -9.72 -8.54
C ILE A 82 3.61 -9.95 -7.20
N ILE A 83 2.34 -10.35 -7.26
CA ILE A 83 1.55 -10.66 -6.06
C ILE A 83 2.16 -11.84 -5.30
N GLN A 84 2.53 -12.92 -6.01
CA GLN A 84 3.18 -14.08 -5.40
C GLN A 84 4.51 -13.71 -4.74
N ALA A 85 5.33 -12.89 -5.39
CA ALA A 85 6.58 -12.41 -4.81
C ALA A 85 6.34 -11.62 -3.51
N LYS A 86 5.31 -10.77 -3.48
CA LYS A 86 4.95 -10.02 -2.26
C LYS A 86 4.46 -10.93 -1.14
N ILE A 87 3.69 -11.96 -1.47
CA ILE A 87 3.27 -12.98 -0.48
C ILE A 87 4.50 -13.66 0.13
N SER A 88 5.45 -14.10 -0.69
CA SER A 88 6.69 -14.73 -0.20
C SER A 88 7.53 -13.79 0.66
N GLU A 89 7.61 -12.50 0.31
CA GLU A 89 8.29 -11.49 1.13
C GLU A 89 7.64 -11.35 2.52
N ILE A 90 6.30 -11.32 2.56
CA ILE A 90 5.54 -11.26 3.82
C ILE A 90 5.76 -12.53 4.67
N GLU A 91 5.71 -13.71 4.05
CA GLU A 91 5.94 -14.99 4.74
C GLU A 91 7.35 -15.07 5.35
N GLU A 92 8.36 -14.58 4.62
CA GLU A 92 9.73 -14.52 5.13
C GLU A 92 9.86 -13.55 6.32
N ALA A 93 9.26 -12.35 6.20
CA ALA A 93 9.24 -11.38 7.30
C ALA A 93 8.52 -11.95 8.55
N GLN A 94 7.40 -12.64 8.38
CA GLN A 94 6.70 -13.31 9.48
C GLN A 94 7.59 -14.35 10.18
N LYS A 95 8.32 -15.16 9.41
CA LYS A 95 9.24 -16.17 9.97
C LYS A 95 10.37 -15.51 10.78
N GLN A 96 10.93 -14.40 10.28
CA GLN A 96 11.98 -13.65 11.00
C GLN A 96 11.46 -13.02 12.30
N LEU A 97 10.26 -12.45 12.27
CA LEU A 97 9.62 -11.89 13.46
C LEU A 97 9.32 -12.97 14.50
N GLU A 98 8.83 -14.13 14.08
CA GLU A 98 8.55 -15.24 14.99
C GLU A 98 9.83 -15.79 15.62
N HIS A 99 10.91 -15.94 14.84
CA HIS A 99 12.22 -16.34 15.37
C HIS A 99 12.76 -15.31 16.39
N SER A 100 12.66 -14.03 16.06
CA SER A 100 13.08 -12.95 16.98
C SER A 100 12.28 -12.95 18.28
N LYS A 101 10.97 -13.18 18.20
CA LYS A 101 10.09 -13.32 19.36
C LYS A 101 10.44 -14.54 20.21
N GLN A 102 10.77 -15.67 19.59
CA GLN A 102 11.22 -16.88 20.29
C GLN A 102 12.53 -16.63 21.04
N ASN A 103 13.50 -15.97 20.41
CA ASN A 103 14.75 -15.58 21.07
C ASN A 103 14.50 -14.72 22.32
N LEU A 104 13.58 -13.74 22.23
CA LEU A 104 13.21 -12.91 23.38
C LEU A 104 12.54 -13.73 24.50
N TYR A 105 11.75 -14.75 24.19
CA TYR A 105 11.19 -15.65 25.21
C TYR A 105 12.26 -16.54 25.85
N GLU A 106 13.26 -16.99 25.10
CA GLU A 106 14.38 -17.75 25.65
C GLU A 106 15.20 -16.89 26.61
N ILE A 107 15.51 -15.66 26.21
CA ILE A 107 16.16 -14.63 27.05
C ILE A 107 15.38 -14.41 28.36
N LEU A 108 14.05 -14.39 28.33
CA LEU A 108 13.23 -14.25 29.54
C LEU A 108 13.20 -15.51 30.43
N LYS A 109 13.37 -16.70 29.85
CA LYS A 109 13.35 -17.99 30.58
C LYS A 109 14.70 -18.35 31.18
N SER A 110 15.80 -17.97 30.54
CA SER A 110 17.08 -17.92 31.21
C SER A 110 16.96 -16.82 32.25
N ASP A 111 17.08 -17.10 33.54
CA ASP A 111 17.09 -16.08 34.59
C ASP A 111 18.24 -15.10 34.34
N ILE A 112 18.01 -14.08 33.50
CA ILE A 112 18.92 -12.96 33.37
C ILE A 112 18.69 -12.13 34.62
N THR A 113 19.49 -12.43 35.65
CA THR A 113 19.84 -11.46 36.66
C THR A 113 20.58 -10.34 35.93
N CYS A 114 19.81 -9.38 35.39
CA CYS A 114 20.31 -8.13 34.83
C CYS A 114 20.87 -7.28 35.98
N GLU A 115 22.03 -7.66 36.54
CA GLU A 115 22.75 -6.77 37.46
C GLU A 115 23.52 -5.67 36.71
N ASP A 116 23.78 -5.83 35.40
CA ASP A 116 24.64 -4.90 34.63
C ASP A 116 24.00 -4.17 33.44
N GLY A 117 22.66 -4.24 33.29
CA GLY A 117 21.92 -3.44 32.30
C GLY A 117 22.16 -3.79 30.82
N PHE A 118 21.15 -3.55 29.97
CA PHE A 118 21.33 -3.63 28.52
C PHE A 118 22.03 -2.37 28.01
N GLY A 119 23.37 -2.39 28.02
CA GLY A 119 24.20 -1.47 27.22
C GLY A 119 24.82 -0.30 27.99
N LYS A 120 26.14 -0.38 28.17
CA LYS A 120 27.02 0.79 28.06
C LYS A 120 27.77 0.65 26.74
N TYR A 121 27.32 1.32 25.69
CA TYR A 121 28.13 1.96 24.64
C TYR A 121 27.26 2.99 23.93
#